data_AF-A0A1I6ECB2-F1
#
_entry.id   AF-A0A1I6ECB2-F1
#
_cell.length_a   1.000
_cell.length_b   1.000
_cell.length_c   1.000
_cell.angle_alpha   90.00
_cell.angle_beta   90.00
_cell.angle_gamma   90.00
#
_symmetry.space_group_name_H-M   'P 1'
#
loop_
_entity.id
_entity.type
_entity.pdbx_description
1 polymer ?
#
loop_
_entity_poly.entity_id
_entity_poly.type
_entity_poly.pdbx_seq_one_letter_code
_entity_poly.pdbx_strand_id
1 'polypeptide(L)'
;MGAKDWMLFYASDDVSKVLRAAPKIDREATTAFVQRLYPSHDIRPIEDGNLHYGNPPEGKIYAGVFEGLSIICTWDAAGDSYTDLPEQFVSEAAGRTLYLHAMHSVVDFFSYAIWEPDGTVRRAYSLSPDSGVIADVGTPLPFEEKYLAGDPEFLESLDSDDEYPFRFHPLDLAEAALRALFGFNYEGVYEDDDPELEDVVLTGYAVTPR
;
A
#
# COMPACT_ATOMS: atom_id res chain seq x y z
N MET A 1 -9.48 -13.47 10.36
CA MET A 1 -9.34 -12.63 9.16
C MET A 1 -7.97 -12.03 9.28
N GLY A 2 -7.07 -12.29 8.33
CA GLY A 2 -5.73 -11.69 8.33
C GLY A 2 -5.73 -10.33 7.61
N ALA A 3 -4.66 -9.57 7.77
CA ALA A 3 -4.51 -8.25 7.16
C ALA A 3 -4.53 -8.30 5.62
N LYS A 4 -5.07 -7.25 5.00
CA LYS A 4 -5.11 -7.05 3.55
C LYS A 4 -5.09 -5.56 3.26
N ASP A 5 -4.41 -5.17 2.20
CA ASP A 5 -4.46 -3.82 1.67
C ASP A 5 -4.08 -3.78 0.18
N TRP A 6 -4.45 -2.68 -0.47
CA TRP A 6 -4.01 -2.29 -1.81
C TRP A 6 -4.12 -0.77 -1.93
N MET A 7 -3.04 -0.12 -1.52
CA MET A 7 -2.99 1.32 -1.25
C MET A 7 -1.92 2.00 -2.09
N LEU A 8 -2.22 3.24 -2.50
CA LEU A 8 -1.26 4.15 -3.10
C LEU A 8 -1.15 5.42 -2.26
N PHE A 9 0.08 5.86 -2.01
CA PHE A 9 0.39 7.10 -1.31
C PHE A 9 1.21 8.01 -2.21
N TYR A 10 0.72 9.23 -2.43
CA TYR A 10 1.35 10.26 -3.23
C TYR A 10 1.88 11.34 -2.30
N ALA A 11 3.18 11.30 -2.02
CA ALA A 11 3.78 12.05 -0.93
C ALA A 11 4.70 13.20 -1.40
N SER A 12 4.52 14.38 -0.80
CA SER A 12 5.44 15.52 -0.90
C SER A 12 6.13 15.83 0.44
N ASP A 13 5.73 15.17 1.52
CA ASP A 13 6.34 15.21 2.86
C ASP A 13 6.42 13.77 3.40
N ASP A 14 6.97 13.59 4.60
CA ASP A 14 7.02 12.31 5.32
C ASP A 14 5.59 11.78 5.63
N VAL A 15 5.26 10.58 5.13
CA VAL A 15 3.92 10.01 5.25
C VAL A 15 3.53 9.80 6.71
N SER A 16 4.41 9.21 7.52
CA SER A 16 4.16 8.94 8.93
C SER A 16 3.88 10.22 9.70
N LYS A 17 4.66 11.29 9.46
CA LYS A 17 4.46 12.60 10.07
C LYS A 17 3.10 13.20 9.70
N VAL A 18 2.68 13.09 8.44
CA VAL A 18 1.37 13.60 8.00
C VAL A 18 0.23 12.81 8.66
N LEU A 19 0.30 11.48 8.69
CA LEU A 19 -0.75 10.63 9.28
C LEU A 19 -0.90 10.86 10.79
N ARG A 20 0.22 10.95 11.54
CA ARG A 20 0.22 11.21 12.99
C ARG A 20 -0.40 12.55 13.38
N ALA A 21 -0.43 13.51 12.45
CA ALA A 21 -1.08 14.80 12.69
C ALA A 21 -2.62 14.74 12.60
N ALA A 22 -3.21 13.58 12.33
CA ALA A 22 -4.65 13.38 12.12
C ALA A 22 -5.22 14.43 11.14
N PRO A 23 -4.72 14.45 9.88
CA PRO A 23 -4.95 15.55 8.97
C PRO A 23 -6.41 15.60 8.54
N LYS A 24 -6.94 16.82 8.40
CA LYS A 24 -8.31 17.00 7.91
C LYS A 24 -8.34 16.82 6.39
N ILE A 25 -9.23 15.96 5.92
CA ILE A 25 -9.45 15.72 4.49
C ILE A 25 -9.98 16.96 3.76
N ASP A 26 -9.39 17.28 2.61
CA ASP A 26 -9.95 18.19 1.62
C ASP A 26 -10.82 17.39 0.62
N ARG A 27 -12.14 17.44 0.82
CA ARG A 27 -13.09 16.65 0.03
C ARG A 27 -13.22 17.11 -1.42
N GLU A 28 -13.06 18.40 -1.68
CA GLU A 28 -13.13 18.95 -3.03
C GLU A 28 -11.90 18.49 -3.83
N ALA A 29 -10.71 18.65 -3.25
CA ALA A 29 -9.47 18.17 -3.83
C ALA A 29 -9.47 16.63 -3.99
N THR A 30 -10.04 15.90 -3.02
CA THR A 30 -10.20 14.43 -3.09
C THR A 30 -11.06 14.02 -4.28
N THR A 31 -12.20 14.69 -4.50
CA THR A 31 -13.08 14.39 -5.63
C THR A 31 -12.39 14.66 -6.96
N ALA A 32 -11.68 15.79 -7.07
CA ALA A 32 -10.90 16.12 -8.26
C ALA A 32 -9.75 15.13 -8.51
N PHE A 33 -9.12 14.62 -7.45
CA PHE A 33 -8.07 13.61 -7.51
C PHE A 33 -8.62 12.27 -8.07
N VAL A 34 -9.73 11.76 -7.55
CA VAL A 34 -10.37 10.54 -8.08
C VAL A 34 -10.80 10.73 -9.54
N GLN A 35 -11.32 11.89 -9.91
CA GLN A 35 -11.70 12.19 -11.31
C GLN A 35 -10.52 12.15 -12.28
N ARG A 36 -9.31 12.56 -11.85
CA ARG A 36 -8.10 12.47 -12.69
C ARG A 36 -7.62 11.03 -12.87
N LEU A 37 -7.74 10.21 -11.82
CA LEU A 37 -7.36 8.79 -11.87
C LEU A 37 -8.35 7.94 -12.67
N TYR A 38 -9.63 8.35 -12.74
CA TYR A 38 -10.70 7.62 -13.42
C TYR A 38 -11.45 8.48 -14.46
N PRO A 39 -10.75 9.03 -15.48
CA PRO A 39 -11.34 9.99 -16.42
C PRO A 39 -12.44 9.36 -17.30
N SER A 40 -12.41 8.04 -17.49
CA SER A 40 -13.37 7.29 -18.30
C SER A 40 -14.47 6.60 -17.49
N HIS A 41 -14.62 6.91 -16.20
CA HIS A 41 -15.61 6.27 -15.34
C HIS A 41 -16.71 7.24 -14.91
N ASP A 42 -17.89 6.70 -14.64
CA ASP A 42 -18.89 7.36 -13.82
C ASP A 42 -18.49 7.21 -12.35
N ILE A 43 -18.40 8.34 -11.64
CA ILE A 43 -17.98 8.39 -10.23
C ILE A 43 -19.18 8.83 -9.39
N ARG A 44 -19.60 7.97 -8.46
CA ARG A 44 -20.72 8.25 -7.53
C ARG A 44 -20.23 8.24 -6.09
N PRO A 45 -20.50 9.29 -5.29
CA PRO A 45 -20.22 9.25 -3.86
C PRO A 45 -20.96 8.10 -3.16
N ILE A 46 -20.27 7.45 -2.23
CA ILE A 46 -20.84 6.46 -1.30
C ILE A 46 -20.50 6.89 0.14
N GLU A 47 -20.80 6.02 1.11
CA GLU A 47 -20.41 6.25 2.50
C GLU A 47 -18.89 6.38 2.63
N ASP A 48 -18.46 7.33 3.44
CA ASP A 48 -17.05 7.52 3.76
C ASP A 48 -16.46 6.29 4.47
N GLY A 49 -15.14 6.20 4.41
CA GLY A 49 -14.35 5.23 5.13
C GLY A 49 -13.24 5.90 5.90
N ASN A 50 -12.24 5.11 6.24
CA ASN A 50 -10.99 5.56 6.83
C ASN A 50 -9.86 4.66 6.32
N LEU A 51 -8.62 4.95 6.71
CA LEU A 51 -7.44 4.23 6.24
C LEU A 51 -7.41 2.76 6.70
N HIS A 52 -8.19 2.40 7.73
CA HIS A 52 -8.39 1.00 8.09
C HIS A 52 -9.11 0.20 6.99
N TYR A 53 -9.85 0.84 6.07
CA TYR A 53 -10.44 0.21 4.88
C TYR A 53 -9.48 0.19 3.69
N GLY A 54 -8.23 -0.22 3.92
CA GLY A 54 -7.15 -0.29 2.93
C GLY A 54 -7.38 -1.27 1.78
N ASN A 55 -8.43 -2.10 1.85
CA ASN A 55 -8.71 -3.18 0.90
C ASN A 55 -10.15 -3.15 0.31
N PRO A 56 -10.60 -2.05 -0.31
CA PRO A 56 -11.94 -1.99 -0.87
C PRO A 56 -12.15 -3.01 -2.01
N PRO A 57 -13.35 -3.60 -2.16
CA PRO A 57 -13.64 -4.48 -3.29
C PRO A 57 -13.61 -3.71 -4.62
N GLU A 58 -13.48 -4.44 -5.73
CA GLU A 58 -13.53 -3.88 -7.08
C GLU A 58 -14.74 -2.95 -7.29
N GLY A 59 -14.49 -1.82 -7.97
CA GLY A 59 -15.50 -0.78 -8.20
C GLY A 59 -15.79 0.12 -7.01
N LYS A 60 -15.15 -0.09 -5.85
CA LYS A 60 -15.16 0.84 -4.72
C LYS A 60 -13.77 1.43 -4.48
N ILE A 61 -13.75 2.69 -4.09
CA ILE A 61 -12.55 3.46 -3.81
C ILE A 61 -12.74 4.19 -2.49
N TYR A 62 -11.68 4.24 -1.69
CA TYR A 62 -11.56 5.20 -0.59
C TYR A 62 -10.35 6.08 -0.86
N ALA A 63 -10.54 7.40 -0.89
CA ALA A 63 -9.46 8.34 -1.20
C ALA A 63 -9.47 9.55 -0.26
N GLY A 64 -8.31 10.17 -0.09
CA GLY A 64 -8.17 11.37 0.72
C GLY A 64 -7.02 12.24 0.21
N VAL A 65 -7.27 13.54 0.11
CA VAL A 65 -6.24 14.55 -0.13
C VAL A 65 -6.07 15.37 1.14
N PHE A 66 -4.82 15.47 1.57
CA PHE A 66 -4.35 16.17 2.75
C PHE A 66 -3.19 17.09 2.35
N GLU A 67 -2.78 17.97 3.26
CA GLU A 67 -1.56 18.75 3.05
C GLU A 67 -0.35 17.81 2.97
N GLY A 68 0.36 17.83 1.84
CA GLY A 68 1.57 17.02 1.61
C GLY A 68 1.34 15.54 1.27
N LEU A 69 0.09 15.06 1.26
CA LEU A 69 -0.23 13.65 1.02
C LEU A 69 -1.56 13.46 0.27
N SER A 70 -1.59 12.55 -0.70
CA SER A 70 -2.83 11.99 -1.22
C SER A 70 -2.81 10.47 -1.08
N ILE A 71 -3.93 9.88 -0.70
CA ILE A 71 -4.08 8.44 -0.48
C ILE A 71 -5.23 7.95 -1.35
N ILE A 72 -5.07 6.78 -1.96
CA ILE A 72 -6.18 6.03 -2.56
C ILE A 72 -6.03 4.54 -2.27
N CYS A 73 -7.09 3.95 -1.75
CA CYS A 73 -7.26 2.50 -1.63
C CYS A 73 -8.16 2.06 -2.78
N THR A 74 -7.66 1.17 -3.63
CA THR A 74 -8.36 0.74 -4.85
C THR A 74 -7.90 -0.63 -5.34
N TRP A 75 -8.83 -1.44 -5.85
CA TRP A 75 -8.54 -2.76 -6.40
C TRP A 75 -7.52 -2.71 -7.56
N ASP A 76 -7.40 -1.57 -8.26
CA ASP A 76 -6.39 -1.38 -9.31
C ASP A 76 -4.94 -1.47 -8.78
N ALA A 77 -4.71 -1.32 -7.48
CA ALA A 77 -3.41 -1.49 -6.83
C ALA A 77 -3.18 -2.93 -6.31
N ALA A 78 -4.15 -3.84 -6.46
CA ALA A 78 -4.08 -5.21 -5.94
C ALA A 78 -3.37 -6.20 -6.89
N GLY A 79 -2.70 -5.71 -7.94
CA GLY A 79 -1.95 -6.54 -8.88
C GLY A 79 -0.71 -7.19 -8.28
N ASP A 80 -0.23 -8.26 -8.92
CA ASP A 80 0.87 -9.10 -8.43
C ASP A 80 2.25 -8.40 -8.55
N SER A 81 2.36 -7.40 -9.43
CA SER A 81 3.58 -6.65 -9.69
C SER A 81 3.33 -5.15 -9.79
N TYR A 82 4.37 -4.37 -9.49
CA TYR A 82 4.39 -2.91 -9.69
C TYR A 82 4.11 -2.49 -11.14
N THR A 83 4.38 -3.38 -12.11
CA THR A 83 4.11 -3.15 -13.53
C THR A 83 2.64 -3.28 -13.90
N ASP A 84 1.82 -3.86 -13.02
CA ASP A 84 0.38 -4.04 -13.26
C ASP A 84 -0.40 -2.76 -12.93
N LEU A 85 0.23 -1.84 -12.18
CA LEU A 85 -0.35 -0.54 -11.87
C LEU A 85 -0.52 0.29 -13.16
N PRO A 86 -1.73 0.74 -13.51
CA PRO A 86 -1.94 1.49 -14.74
C PRO A 86 -1.15 2.80 -14.77
N GLU A 87 -0.58 3.15 -15.94
CA GLU A 87 0.32 4.29 -16.14
C GLU A 87 -0.25 5.63 -15.62
N GLN A 88 -1.57 5.81 -15.67
CA GLN A 88 -2.23 7.01 -15.17
C GLN A 88 -2.04 7.22 -13.66
N PHE A 89 -1.97 6.15 -12.87
CA PHE A 89 -1.72 6.25 -11.42
C PHE A 89 -0.28 6.66 -11.14
N VAL A 90 0.68 6.16 -11.93
CA VAL A 90 2.09 6.56 -11.85
C VAL A 90 2.24 8.02 -12.28
N SER A 91 1.60 8.41 -13.39
CA SER A 91 1.68 9.77 -13.95
C SER A 91 1.07 10.84 -13.04
N GLU A 92 0.01 10.50 -12.29
CA GLU A 92 -0.59 11.41 -11.30
C GLU A 92 0.40 11.79 -10.18
N ALA A 93 1.45 10.97 -9.96
CA ALA A 93 2.47 11.27 -8.98
C ALA A 93 3.48 12.33 -9.40
N ALA A 94 3.45 12.83 -10.64
CA ALA A 94 4.44 13.78 -11.16
C ALA A 94 4.89 14.85 -10.13
N GLY A 95 6.17 14.84 -9.77
CA GLY A 95 6.76 15.73 -8.78
C GLY A 95 6.62 15.29 -7.31
N ARG A 96 6.13 14.07 -7.05
CA ARG A 96 5.90 13.46 -5.73
C ARG A 96 6.43 12.03 -5.70
N THR A 97 6.78 11.52 -4.53
CA THR A 97 7.08 10.10 -4.38
C THR A 97 5.77 9.32 -4.38
N LEU A 98 5.68 8.28 -5.20
CA LEU A 98 4.57 7.34 -5.18
C LEU A 98 5.00 6.08 -4.45
N TYR A 99 4.19 5.65 -3.50
CA TYR A 99 4.29 4.34 -2.88
C TYR A 99 3.11 3.49 -3.29
N LEU A 100 3.37 2.23 -3.64
CA LEU A 100 2.39 1.16 -3.71
C LEU A 100 2.66 0.20 -2.56
N HIS A 101 1.61 -0.21 -1.87
CA HIS A 101 1.64 -1.32 -0.92
C HIS A 101 0.40 -2.18 -1.12
N ALA A 102 0.61 -3.48 -1.30
CA ALA A 102 -0.45 -4.45 -1.41
C ALA A 102 -0.06 -5.74 -0.68
N MET A 103 -0.99 -6.29 0.10
CA MET A 103 -0.83 -7.60 0.72
C MET A 103 -2.14 -8.37 0.79
N HIS A 104 -2.03 -9.70 0.74
CA HIS A 104 -3.18 -10.58 0.82
C HIS A 104 -2.89 -11.84 1.65
N SER A 105 -3.27 -11.81 2.92
CA SER A 105 -3.05 -12.87 3.93
C SER A 105 -3.65 -14.25 3.69
N VAL A 106 -4.39 -14.48 2.60
CA VAL A 106 -4.95 -15.81 2.28
C VAL A 106 -3.98 -16.60 1.40
N VAL A 107 -3.11 -15.89 0.69
CA VAL A 107 -2.19 -16.43 -0.31
C VAL A 107 -0.75 -15.99 -0.02
N ASP A 108 -0.50 -15.48 1.19
CA ASP A 108 0.75 -14.88 1.65
C ASP A 108 1.41 -13.99 0.59
N PHE A 109 0.61 -13.14 -0.04
CA PHE A 109 1.08 -12.24 -1.07
C PHE A 109 1.52 -10.92 -0.45
N PHE A 110 2.65 -10.41 -0.93
CA PHE A 110 3.13 -9.06 -0.65
C PHE A 110 3.72 -8.43 -1.90
N SER A 111 3.40 -7.16 -2.13
CA SER A 111 3.98 -6.32 -3.18
C SER A 111 4.10 -4.89 -2.69
N TYR A 112 5.26 -4.27 -2.93
CA TYR A 112 5.41 -2.84 -2.78
C TYR A 112 6.32 -2.25 -3.85
N ALA A 113 6.13 -0.97 -4.12
CA ALA A 113 7.00 -0.23 -5.01
C ALA A 113 7.08 1.25 -4.64
N ILE A 114 8.20 1.87 -4.99
CA ILE A 114 8.50 3.27 -4.76
C ILE A 114 8.95 3.89 -6.07
N TRP A 115 8.20 4.87 -6.55
CA TRP A 115 8.62 5.72 -7.66
C TRP A 115 9.10 7.06 -7.11
N GLU A 116 10.23 7.53 -7.64
CA GLU A 116 10.76 8.86 -7.38
C GLU A 116 9.92 9.95 -8.08
N PRO A 117 10.06 11.23 -7.69
CA PRO A 117 9.32 12.34 -8.30
C PRO A 117 9.42 12.47 -9.83
N ASP A 118 10.44 11.87 -10.45
CA ASP A 118 10.64 11.83 -11.90
C ASP A 118 9.96 10.63 -12.60
N GLY A 119 9.26 9.78 -11.83
CA GLY A 119 8.57 8.58 -12.31
C GLY A 119 9.46 7.35 -12.44
N THR A 120 10.74 7.40 -12.05
CA THR A 120 11.61 6.22 -12.05
C THR A 120 11.38 5.35 -10.82
N VAL A 121 11.44 4.02 -11.00
CA VAL A 121 11.31 3.08 -9.87
C VAL A 121 12.61 3.04 -9.08
N ARG A 122 12.54 3.42 -7.80
CA ARG A 122 13.66 3.31 -6.84
C ARG A 122 13.83 1.89 -6.34
N ARG A 123 12.71 1.27 -5.94
CA ARG A 123 12.64 -0.05 -5.33
C ARG A 123 11.27 -0.65 -5.62
N ALA A 124 11.24 -1.92 -6.03
CA ALA A 124 10.01 -2.70 -6.10
C ALA A 124 10.31 -4.15 -5.74
N TYR A 125 9.48 -4.74 -4.89
CA TYR A 125 9.58 -6.13 -4.50
C TYR A 125 8.19 -6.74 -4.43
N SER A 126 8.00 -7.91 -5.04
CA SER A 126 6.76 -8.66 -4.90
C SER A 126 6.99 -10.16 -4.93
N LEU A 127 6.22 -10.89 -4.13
CA LEU A 127 6.34 -12.32 -3.95
C LEU A 127 5.06 -12.94 -3.38
N SER A 128 4.87 -14.22 -3.67
CA SER A 128 3.91 -15.10 -3.01
C SER A 128 4.41 -16.54 -3.05
N PRO A 129 4.02 -17.42 -2.12
CA PRO A 129 4.48 -18.81 -2.13
C PRO A 129 4.20 -19.52 -3.45
N ASP A 130 3.03 -19.27 -4.04
CA ASP A 130 2.60 -19.90 -5.30
C ASP A 130 3.41 -19.43 -6.52
N SER A 131 3.90 -18.18 -6.51
CA SER A 131 4.56 -17.56 -7.67
C SER A 131 6.08 -17.38 -7.50
N GLY A 132 6.61 -17.58 -6.29
CA GLY A 132 7.98 -17.19 -5.95
C GLY A 132 8.16 -15.68 -5.93
N VAL A 133 9.38 -15.22 -6.21
CA VAL A 133 9.67 -13.78 -6.36
C VAL A 133 9.23 -13.33 -7.75
N ILE A 134 8.27 -12.41 -7.79
CA ILE A 134 7.66 -11.85 -9.00
C ILE A 134 8.44 -10.61 -9.47
N ALA A 135 8.82 -9.74 -8.53
CA ALA A 135 9.65 -8.56 -8.80
C ALA A 135 10.74 -8.40 -7.74
N ASP A 136 11.95 -8.04 -8.19
CA ASP A 136 13.05 -7.61 -7.34
C ASP A 136 13.90 -6.58 -8.09
N VAL A 137 13.55 -5.30 -7.93
CA VAL A 137 14.13 -4.18 -8.66
C VAL A 137 14.65 -3.15 -7.68
N GLY A 138 15.82 -2.59 -7.96
CA GLY A 138 16.43 -1.53 -7.14
C GLY A 138 17.31 -2.06 -6.01
N THR A 139 17.73 -1.16 -5.12
CA THR A 139 18.54 -1.51 -3.95
C THR A 139 17.64 -1.77 -2.74
N PRO A 140 17.79 -2.89 -2.03
CA PRO A 140 17.02 -3.15 -0.83
C PRO A 140 17.12 -2.02 0.21
N LEU A 141 16.00 -1.74 0.87
CA LEU A 141 15.89 -0.79 1.96
C LEU A 141 16.27 -1.46 3.30
N PRO A 142 16.67 -0.69 4.32
CA PRO A 142 17.16 -1.24 5.58
C PRO A 142 16.19 -2.22 6.28
N PHE A 143 14.88 -1.98 6.19
CA PHE A 143 13.88 -2.86 6.81
C PHE A 143 13.82 -4.26 6.15
N GLU A 144 14.32 -4.41 4.92
CA GLU A 144 14.32 -5.70 4.20
C GLU A 144 15.47 -6.62 4.64
N GLU A 145 16.51 -6.08 5.30
CA GLU A 145 17.76 -6.80 5.56
C GLU A 145 17.55 -8.10 6.33
N LYS A 146 16.72 -8.07 7.40
CA LYS A 146 16.36 -9.26 8.20
C LYS A 146 15.79 -10.37 7.32
N TYR A 147 14.86 -10.01 6.44
CA TYR A 147 14.09 -10.93 5.63
C TYR A 147 14.93 -11.51 4.49
N LEU A 148 15.70 -10.67 3.80
CA LEU A 148 16.56 -11.10 2.70
C LEU A 148 17.73 -12.00 3.17
N ALA A 149 18.19 -11.82 4.42
CA ALA A 149 19.15 -12.74 5.05
C ALA A 149 18.53 -14.10 5.42
N GLY A 150 17.20 -14.18 5.47
CA GLY A 150 16.41 -15.26 6.05
C GLY A 150 16.14 -14.97 7.53
N ASP A 151 14.86 -14.92 7.89
CA ASP A 151 14.42 -14.63 9.25
C ASP A 151 14.58 -15.87 10.14
N PRO A 152 15.48 -15.84 11.14
CA PRO A 152 15.70 -16.99 12.03
C PRO A 152 14.44 -17.39 12.80
N GLU A 153 13.62 -16.42 13.23
CA GLU A 153 12.41 -16.69 14.02
C GLU A 153 11.38 -17.45 13.18
N PHE A 154 11.22 -17.04 11.92
CA PHE A 154 10.37 -17.75 10.97
C PHE A 154 10.91 -19.15 10.68
N LEU A 155 12.21 -19.29 10.39
CA LEU A 155 12.82 -20.58 10.08
C LEU A 155 12.73 -21.57 11.25
N GLU A 156 12.81 -21.10 12.49
CA GLU A 156 12.60 -21.93 13.68
C GLU A 156 11.14 -22.30 13.91
N SER A 157 10.19 -21.55 13.33
CA SER A 157 8.75 -21.81 13.41
C SER A 157 8.25 -22.84 12.41
N LEU A 158 9.01 -23.09 11.33
CA LEU A 158 8.67 -24.08 10.31
C LEU A 158 8.92 -25.50 10.83
N ASP A 159 7.95 -26.39 10.61
CA ASP A 159 8.14 -27.81 10.82
C ASP A 159 9.04 -28.41 9.72
N SER A 160 9.71 -29.52 10.01
CA SER A 160 10.62 -30.17 9.05
C SER A 160 9.95 -30.65 7.76
N ASP A 161 8.62 -30.77 7.80
CA ASP A 161 7.79 -31.23 6.69
C ASP A 161 7.09 -30.05 5.97
N ASP A 162 7.30 -28.80 6.41
CA ASP A 162 6.72 -27.61 5.78
C ASP A 162 7.49 -27.26 4.49
N GLU A 163 6.85 -27.49 3.34
CA GLU A 163 7.38 -27.09 2.02
C GLU A 163 7.10 -25.60 1.74
N TYR A 164 7.54 -24.71 2.63
CA TYR A 164 7.42 -23.27 2.40
C TYR A 164 8.58 -22.74 1.52
N PRO A 165 8.32 -22.01 0.42
CA PRO A 165 9.34 -21.68 -0.58
C PRO A 165 10.28 -20.54 -0.16
N PHE A 166 9.98 -19.83 0.92
CA PHE A 166 10.75 -18.67 1.39
C PHE A 166 11.39 -18.90 2.74
N ARG A 167 12.39 -18.05 3.05
CA ARG A 167 13.11 -18.05 4.33
C ARG A 167 12.57 -16.99 5.30
N PHE A 168 11.39 -16.46 5.02
CA PHE A 168 10.64 -15.52 5.84
C PHE A 168 9.17 -15.55 5.39
N HIS A 169 8.25 -15.09 6.23
CA HIS A 169 6.84 -14.94 5.85
C HIS A 169 6.65 -13.63 5.06
N PRO A 170 6.06 -13.64 3.85
CA PRO A 170 5.85 -12.44 3.05
C PRO A 170 5.08 -11.33 3.78
N LEU A 171 4.10 -11.69 4.62
CA LEU A 171 3.35 -10.69 5.40
C LEU A 171 4.17 -10.05 6.52
N ASP A 172 5.17 -10.74 7.08
CA ASP A 172 6.04 -10.10 8.08
C ASP A 172 6.87 -8.99 7.43
N LEU A 173 7.31 -9.22 6.19
CA LEU A 173 7.96 -8.18 5.39
C LEU A 173 6.98 -7.07 4.97
N ALA A 174 5.72 -7.40 4.67
CA ALA A 174 4.68 -6.42 4.39
C ALA A 174 4.46 -5.47 5.58
N GLU A 175 4.31 -6.02 6.78
CA GLU A 175 4.18 -5.24 8.01
C GLU A 175 5.44 -4.39 8.28
N ALA A 176 6.65 -4.92 8.04
CA ALA A 176 7.87 -4.13 8.13
C ALA A 176 7.90 -2.97 7.13
N ALA A 177 7.37 -3.16 5.92
CA ALA A 177 7.24 -2.12 4.91
C ALA A 177 6.20 -1.05 5.34
N LEU A 178 5.04 -1.45 5.88
CA LEU A 178 4.05 -0.51 6.42
C LEU A 178 4.67 0.38 7.50
N ARG A 179 5.38 -0.24 8.45
CA ARG A 179 6.07 0.47 9.53
C ARG A 179 7.11 1.45 8.99
N ALA A 180 7.98 0.98 8.10
CA ALA A 180 9.11 1.78 7.63
C ALA A 180 8.71 2.92 6.68
N LEU A 181 7.66 2.73 5.88
CA LEU A 181 7.25 3.67 4.84
C LEU A 181 6.12 4.60 5.28
N PHE A 182 5.21 4.12 6.14
CA PHE A 182 4.00 4.85 6.51
C PHE A 182 3.84 5.05 8.02
N GLY A 183 4.63 4.36 8.84
CA GLY A 183 4.65 4.53 10.29
C GLY A 183 3.44 3.93 11.02
N PHE A 184 2.85 2.86 10.48
CA PHE A 184 1.80 2.08 11.14
C PHE A 184 1.90 0.59 10.76
N ASN A 185 1.12 -0.25 11.43
CA ASN A 185 0.96 -1.67 11.15
C ASN A 185 -0.51 -2.08 11.23
N TYR A 186 -0.88 -3.19 10.58
CA TYR A 186 -2.21 -3.80 10.78
C TYR A 186 -2.17 -4.91 11.82
N GLU A 187 -1.17 -5.79 11.77
CA GLU A 187 -1.02 -6.94 12.67
C GLU A 187 0.32 -6.96 13.42
N GLY A 188 1.19 -5.99 13.15
CA GLY A 188 2.49 -5.80 13.82
C GLY A 188 2.41 -5.15 15.21
N VAL A 189 3.57 -4.68 15.68
CA VAL A 189 3.68 -3.96 16.97
C VAL A 189 3.12 -2.55 16.81
N TYR A 190 2.17 -2.20 17.67
CA TYR A 190 1.68 -0.83 17.80
C TYR A 190 2.59 -0.01 18.71
N GLU A 191 2.96 1.20 18.27
CA GLU A 191 3.72 2.17 19.06
C GLU A 191 2.80 3.29 19.59
N ASP A 192 3.17 3.93 20.70
CA ASP A 192 2.33 4.94 21.37
C ASP A 192 2.03 6.16 20.48
N ASP A 193 2.85 6.42 19.48
CA ASP A 193 2.70 7.52 18.54
C ASP A 193 2.19 7.10 17.16
N ASP A 194 1.69 5.87 16.99
CA ASP A 194 1.07 5.42 15.76
C ASP A 194 -0.13 6.30 15.37
N PRO A 195 -0.36 6.54 14.06
CA PRO A 195 -1.58 7.20 13.63
C PRO A 195 -2.78 6.29 13.90
N GLU A 196 -3.85 6.88 14.45
CA GLU A 196 -5.13 6.19 14.56
C GLU A 196 -5.77 6.08 13.16
N LEU A 197 -5.67 4.90 12.55
CA LEU A 197 -6.12 4.68 11.17
C LEU A 197 -7.62 4.91 11.01
N GLU A 198 -8.39 4.70 12.09
CA GLU A 198 -9.83 4.97 12.10
C GLU A 198 -10.17 6.47 12.01
N ASP A 199 -9.26 7.34 12.48
CA ASP A 199 -9.40 8.80 12.47
C ASP A 199 -8.95 9.42 11.14
N VAL A 200 -8.18 8.71 10.32
CA VAL A 200 -7.77 9.15 8.97
C VAL A 200 -8.92 8.91 7.99
N VAL A 201 -9.88 9.84 7.96
CA VAL A 201 -11.09 9.77 7.11
C VAL A 201 -10.72 9.78 5.62
N LEU A 202 -11.32 8.87 4.87
CA LEU A 202 -11.25 8.79 3.41
C LEU A 202 -12.66 8.93 2.82
N THR A 203 -12.80 9.70 1.75
CA THR A 203 -14.08 9.83 1.03
C THR A 203 -14.32 8.58 0.19
N GLY A 204 -15.53 8.03 0.26
CA GLY A 204 -15.91 6.83 -0.48
C GLY A 204 -16.50 7.13 -1.87
N TYR A 205 -16.08 6.37 -2.87
CA TYR A 205 -16.63 6.44 -4.23
C TYR A 205 -16.94 5.04 -4.79
N ALA A 206 -18.03 4.95 -5.56
CA ALA A 206 -18.25 3.85 -6.49
C ALA A 206 -17.85 4.32 -7.90
N VAL A 207 -17.06 3.51 -8.60
CA VAL A 207 -16.60 3.79 -9.97
C VAL A 207 -17.08 2.71 -10.92
N THR A 208 -17.62 3.13 -12.07
CA THR A 208 -18.10 2.22 -13.12
C THR A 208 -17.57 2.69 -14.47
N PRO A 209 -16.96 1.81 -15.29
CA PRO A 209 -16.55 2.19 -16.64
C PRO A 209 -17.72 2.72 -17.46
N ARG A 210 -17.48 3.75 -18.29
CA ARG A 210 -18.47 4.29 -19.24
C ARG A 210 -18.52 3.51 -20.55
#